data_AF-A0A2T1NEF2-F1
#
_entry.id   AF-A0A2T1NEF2-F1
#
_cell.length_a   1.000
_cell.length_b   1.000
_cell.length_c   1.000
_cell.angle_alpha   90.00
_cell.angle_beta   90.00
_cell.angle_gamma   90.00
#
_symmetry.space_group_name_H-M   'P 1'
#
loop_
_entity.id
_entity.type
_entity.pdbx_description
1 polymer ?
#
loop_
_entity_poly.entity_id
_entity_poly.type
_entity_poly.pdbx_seq_one_letter_code
_entity_poly.pdbx_strand_id
1 'polypeptide(L)'
;MKLFLLALFIVVSSCKTNKNYIGQYVNVKPSKQEFKSFKTKSSLYITNSKLSLNKDSTYLYKSCGLLSYGNWIFNNDSIILKPKKVFSMSDSINPIKNDLENYTFRFKALESDNVLVGKVKDLEKPGTYLMNKFVLED
;
A
#
# COMPACT_ATOMS: atom_id res chain seq x y z
N MET A 1 41.84 26.24 -20.08
CA MET A 1 40.42 26.13 -20.52
C MET A 1 39.93 24.67 -20.49
N LYS A 2 40.04 23.97 -19.34
CA LYS A 2 39.58 22.57 -19.19
C LYS A 2 38.89 22.28 -17.85
N LEU A 3 38.98 23.17 -16.86
CA LEU A 3 38.29 22.97 -15.56
C LEU A 3 36.81 23.40 -15.56
N PHE A 4 36.37 24.22 -16.52
CA PHE A 4 35.00 24.74 -16.53
C PHE A 4 33.93 23.72 -16.96
N LEU A 5 34.33 22.62 -17.61
CA LEU A 5 33.42 21.56 -18.07
C LEU A 5 33.13 20.49 -17.00
N LEU A 6 33.95 20.40 -15.94
CA LEU A 6 33.72 19.42 -14.87
C LEU A 6 32.69 19.88 -13.84
N ALA A 7 32.53 21.21 -13.67
CA ALA A 7 31.55 21.79 -12.75
C ALA A 7 30.10 21.66 -13.26
N LEU A 8 29.89 21.54 -14.57
CA LEU A 8 28.55 21.42 -15.15
C LEU A 8 27.95 20.01 -14.97
N PHE A 9 28.77 19.00 -14.66
CA PHE A 9 28.30 17.61 -14.50
C PHE A 9 27.84 17.26 -13.08
N ILE A 10 28.14 18.11 -12.08
CA ILE A 10 27.87 17.83 -10.66
C ILE A 10 26.53 18.44 -10.19
N VAL A 11 25.89 19.30 -10.99
CA VAL A 11 24.63 19.97 -10.61
C VAL A 11 23.38 19.22 -11.07
N VAL A 12 23.51 17.97 -11.58
CA VAL A 12 22.39 17.02 -11.57
C VAL A 12 22.26 16.46 -10.14
N SER A 13 22.15 17.37 -9.17
CA SER A 13 21.78 17.05 -7.81
C SER A 13 20.43 16.35 -7.91
N SER A 14 20.47 15.04 -7.69
CA SER A 14 19.33 14.16 -7.62
C SER A 14 18.33 14.79 -6.65
N CYS A 15 17.35 15.52 -7.19
CA CYS A 15 16.17 15.92 -6.46
C CYS A 15 15.35 14.63 -6.28
N LYS A 16 15.80 13.75 -5.39
CA LYS A 16 14.93 12.75 -4.80
C LYS A 16 13.99 13.55 -3.93
N THR A 17 12.86 13.96 -4.49
CA THR A 17 11.68 14.31 -3.71
C THR A 17 11.52 13.17 -2.71
N ASN A 18 11.79 13.45 -1.44
CA ASN A 18 11.51 12.52 -0.36
C ASN A 18 9.99 12.44 -0.32
N LYS A 19 9.41 11.52 -1.09
CA LYS A 19 7.98 11.31 -1.16
C LYS A 19 7.55 10.88 0.24
N ASN A 20 6.82 11.77 0.91
CA ASN A 20 6.38 11.53 2.26
C ASN A 20 5.10 10.69 2.23
N TYR A 21 5.25 9.37 2.33
CA TYR A 21 4.12 8.44 2.40
C TYR A 21 3.52 8.31 3.79
N ILE A 22 4.04 9.02 4.78
CA ILE A 22 3.57 8.95 6.17
C ILE A 22 2.23 9.65 6.30
N GLY A 23 1.30 9.00 6.99
CA GLY A 23 0.02 9.58 7.39
C GLY A 23 -1.10 8.55 7.41
N GLN A 24 -2.32 9.07 7.52
CA GLN A 24 -3.54 8.29 7.57
C GLN A 24 -4.14 8.22 6.17
N TYR A 25 -4.57 7.04 5.77
CA TYR A 25 -5.19 6.83 4.47
C TYR A 25 -6.58 6.23 4.65
N VAL A 26 -7.52 6.77 3.89
CA VAL A 26 -8.87 6.23 3.77
C VAL A 26 -9.06 5.49 2.48
N ASN A 27 -9.82 4.42 2.57
CA ASN A 27 -10.24 3.68 1.41
C ASN A 27 -11.22 4.51 0.58
N VAL A 28 -11.01 4.51 -0.74
CA VAL A 28 -11.94 5.09 -1.71
C VAL A 28 -12.22 4.10 -2.84
N LYS A 29 -13.34 4.30 -3.52
CA LYS A 29 -13.71 3.46 -4.66
C LYS A 29 -12.71 3.62 -5.81
N PRO A 30 -12.14 2.52 -6.34
CA PRO A 30 -11.31 2.58 -7.54
C PRO A 30 -12.14 2.95 -8.78
N SER A 31 -11.54 3.72 -9.68
CA SER A 31 -12.11 4.06 -10.98
C SER A 31 -12.13 2.86 -11.93
N LYS A 32 -13.00 2.91 -12.94
CA LYS A 32 -13.05 1.87 -13.99
C LYS A 32 -11.71 1.70 -14.71
N GLN A 33 -10.94 2.77 -14.88
CA GLN A 33 -9.62 2.73 -15.51
C GLN A 33 -8.61 1.99 -14.61
N GLU A 34 -8.61 2.25 -13.30
CA GLU A 34 -7.74 1.54 -12.35
C GLU A 34 -8.03 0.03 -12.33
N PHE A 35 -9.31 -0.39 -12.34
CA PHE A 35 -9.65 -1.81 -12.47
C PHE A 35 -9.04 -2.45 -13.74
N LYS A 36 -9.09 -1.75 -14.88
CA LYS A 36 -8.49 -2.21 -16.14
C LYS A 36 -6.96 -2.25 -16.06
N SER A 37 -6.32 -1.18 -15.59
CA SER A 37 -4.87 -1.05 -15.50
C SER A 37 -4.24 -2.13 -14.61
N PHE A 38 -4.94 -2.49 -13.53
CA PHE A 38 -4.47 -3.56 -12.67
C PHE A 38 -4.80 -4.95 -13.21
N LYS A 39 -5.62 -5.13 -14.27
CA LYS A 39 -6.04 -6.45 -14.81
C LYS A 39 -6.75 -7.32 -13.77
N THR A 40 -7.67 -6.73 -13.02
CA THR A 40 -8.54 -7.52 -12.12
C THR A 40 -9.68 -8.10 -12.96
N LYS A 41 -10.11 -9.34 -12.66
CA LYS A 41 -11.32 -9.94 -13.23
C LYS A 41 -12.59 -9.63 -12.42
N SER A 42 -12.46 -8.84 -11.35
CA SER A 42 -13.49 -8.59 -10.35
C SER A 42 -13.85 -7.10 -10.30
N SER A 43 -15.13 -6.78 -10.28
CA SER A 43 -15.61 -5.42 -10.00
C SER A 43 -15.67 -5.10 -8.50
N LEU A 44 -15.27 -6.05 -7.66
CA LEU A 44 -15.30 -5.90 -6.21
C LEU A 44 -14.06 -5.16 -5.71
N TYR A 45 -14.26 -4.35 -4.69
CA TYR A 45 -13.22 -3.63 -3.98
C TYR A 45 -13.46 -3.69 -2.48
N ILE A 46 -12.37 -3.59 -1.71
CA ILE A 46 -12.44 -3.48 -0.26
C ILE A 46 -13.08 -2.14 0.07
N THR A 47 -14.05 -2.15 0.98
CA THR A 47 -14.70 -0.95 1.53
C THR A 47 -14.31 -0.78 3.00
N ASN A 48 -14.50 0.43 3.54
CA ASN A 48 -14.31 0.74 4.97
C ASN A 48 -12.97 0.27 5.54
N SER A 49 -11.91 0.35 4.74
CA SER A 49 -10.55 0.11 5.21
C SER A 49 -9.80 1.40 5.48
N LYS A 50 -8.86 1.34 6.43
CA LYS A 50 -7.95 2.42 6.79
C LYS A 50 -6.52 1.89 6.85
N LEU A 51 -5.57 2.73 6.49
CA LEU A 51 -4.15 2.42 6.55
C LEU A 51 -3.41 3.60 7.18
N SER A 52 -2.62 3.35 8.22
CA SER A 52 -1.71 4.31 8.81
C SER A 52 -0.29 3.91 8.48
N LEU A 53 0.51 4.82 7.90
CA LEU A 53 1.95 4.65 7.71
C LEU A 53 2.68 5.62 8.62
N ASN A 54 3.50 5.10 9.55
CA ASN A 54 4.20 5.90 10.55
C ASN A 54 5.64 6.20 10.16
N LYS A 55 6.22 7.25 10.76
CA LYS A 55 7.61 7.70 10.53
C LYS A 55 8.67 6.66 10.90
N ASP A 56 8.38 5.82 11.88
CA ASP A 56 9.24 4.73 12.35
C ASP A 56 9.17 3.47 11.47
N SER A 57 8.61 3.59 10.26
CA SER A 57 8.38 2.49 9.33
C SER A 57 7.38 1.43 9.83
N THR A 58 6.58 1.72 10.87
CA THR A 58 5.48 0.85 11.29
C THR A 58 4.18 1.20 10.56
N TYR A 59 3.26 0.24 10.45
CA TYR A 59 1.93 0.49 9.89
C TYR A 59 0.82 -0.15 10.74
N LEU A 60 -0.38 0.39 10.55
CA LEU A 60 -1.63 -0.20 11.01
C LEU A 60 -2.62 -0.26 9.83
N TYR A 61 -3.10 -1.46 9.50
CA TYR A 61 -4.10 -1.69 8.47
C TYR A 61 -5.35 -2.29 9.10
N LYS A 62 -6.50 -1.65 8.87
CA LYS A 62 -7.80 -2.11 9.36
C LYS A 62 -8.76 -2.21 8.18
N SER A 63 -9.43 -3.34 8.01
CA SER A 63 -10.55 -3.50 7.07
C SER A 63 -11.72 -4.20 7.75
N CYS A 64 -12.86 -4.32 7.08
CA CYS A 64 -13.94 -5.19 7.56
C CYS A 64 -13.37 -6.59 7.84
N GLY A 65 -13.44 -7.04 9.10
CA GLY A 65 -13.01 -8.37 9.52
C GLY A 65 -11.50 -8.57 9.72
N LEU A 66 -10.62 -7.59 9.46
CA LEU A 66 -9.17 -7.80 9.57
C LEU A 66 -8.44 -6.60 10.18
N LEU A 67 -7.51 -6.89 11.09
CA LEU A 67 -6.57 -5.93 11.65
C LEU A 67 -5.15 -6.46 11.47
N SER A 68 -4.26 -5.68 10.87
CA SER A 68 -2.87 -6.06 10.63
C SER A 68 -1.94 -4.94 11.05
N TYR A 69 -0.82 -5.30 11.70
CA TYR A 69 0.24 -4.35 12.01
C TYR A 69 1.60 -4.98 11.74
N GLY A 70 2.59 -4.14 11.44
CA GLY A 70 3.93 -4.60 11.09
C GLY A 70 4.80 -3.46 10.61
N ASN A 71 5.70 -3.75 9.70
CA ASN A 71 6.58 -2.76 9.10
C ASN A 71 6.20 -2.53 7.63
N TRP A 72 6.41 -1.32 7.13
CA TRP A 72 6.29 -1.02 5.71
C TRP A 72 7.63 -0.63 5.12
N ILE A 73 7.81 -0.87 3.82
CA ILE A 73 8.95 -0.41 3.04
C ILE A 73 8.46 0.16 1.72
N PHE A 74 9.19 1.13 1.17
CA PHE A 74 8.98 1.61 -0.19
C PHE A 74 10.01 0.98 -1.13
N ASN A 75 9.55 0.37 -2.22
CA ASN A 75 10.39 -0.29 -3.22
C ASN A 75 9.72 -0.22 -4.60
N ASN A 76 10.44 0.28 -5.61
CA ASN A 76 9.98 0.35 -7.01
C ASN A 76 8.53 0.86 -7.14
N ASP A 77 8.28 2.08 -6.65
CA ASP A 77 6.96 2.73 -6.66
C ASP A 77 5.86 1.93 -5.95
N SER A 78 6.25 1.08 -5.01
CA SER A 78 5.31 0.27 -4.24
C SER A 78 5.57 0.40 -2.75
N ILE A 79 4.50 0.61 -1.99
CA ILE A 79 4.47 0.38 -0.55
C ILE A 79 4.20 -1.10 -0.32
N ILE A 80 5.12 -1.74 0.41
CA ILE A 80 5.04 -3.15 0.78
C ILE A 80 4.82 -3.21 2.28
N LEU A 81 3.67 -3.76 2.71
CA LEU A 81 3.37 -4.00 4.12
C LEU A 81 3.78 -5.42 4.47
N LYS A 82 4.66 -5.56 5.46
CA LYS A 82 5.13 -6.82 6.03
C LYS A 82 4.48 -7.02 7.39
N PRO A 83 3.41 -7.84 7.49
CA PRO A 83 2.76 -8.07 8.76
C PRO A 83 3.71 -8.70 9.76
N LYS A 84 3.64 -8.22 11.00
CA LYS A 84 4.17 -8.93 12.17
C LYS A 84 3.05 -9.70 12.86
N LYS A 85 1.83 -9.15 12.87
CA LYS A 85 0.63 -9.82 13.36
C LYS A 85 -0.59 -9.46 12.52
N VAL A 86 -1.53 -10.39 12.45
CA VAL A 86 -2.84 -10.20 11.82
C VAL A 86 -3.91 -10.85 12.68
N PHE A 87 -5.06 -10.19 12.82
CA PHE A 87 -6.20 -10.64 13.61
C PHE A 87 -7.46 -10.62 12.77
N SER A 88 -8.34 -11.60 13.00
CA SER A 88 -9.74 -11.48 12.59
C SER A 88 -10.44 -10.53 13.54
N MET A 89 -11.29 -9.64 13.03
CA MET A 89 -12.20 -8.87 13.89
C MET A 89 -13.55 -9.58 14.08
N SER A 90 -13.87 -10.62 13.29
CA SER A 90 -15.12 -11.38 13.40
C SER A 90 -15.10 -12.46 14.47
N ASP A 91 -13.93 -12.77 15.05
CA ASP A 91 -13.80 -13.86 16.00
C ASP A 91 -12.73 -13.51 17.05
N SER A 92 -13.18 -13.07 18.22
CA SER A 92 -12.31 -13.05 19.42
C SER A 92 -11.92 -14.47 19.86
N ILE A 93 -12.55 -15.50 19.28
CA ILE A 93 -12.45 -16.91 19.66
C ILE A 93 -11.67 -17.74 18.61
N ASN A 94 -11.81 -17.43 17.31
CA ASN A 94 -10.98 -18.01 16.23
C ASN A 94 -10.17 -16.93 15.50
N PRO A 95 -8.97 -16.55 16.00
CA PRO A 95 -8.03 -15.79 15.17
C PRO A 95 -7.86 -16.51 13.83
N ILE A 96 -7.78 -15.77 12.72
CA ILE A 96 -7.65 -16.37 11.37
C ILE A 96 -6.49 -17.37 11.42
N LYS A 97 -6.82 -18.67 11.43
CA LYS A 97 -5.85 -19.78 11.54
C LYS A 97 -5.04 -19.97 10.25
N ASN A 98 -5.37 -19.23 9.20
CA ASN A 98 -4.58 -19.21 7.99
C ASN A 98 -3.29 -18.44 8.29
N ASP A 99 -2.16 -19.06 7.97
CA ASP A 99 -0.81 -18.55 8.19
C ASP A 99 -0.59 -17.22 7.45
N LEU A 100 -1.01 -16.12 8.09
CA LEU A 100 -0.92 -14.75 7.57
C LEU A 100 0.45 -14.14 7.83
N GLU A 101 1.37 -14.83 8.53
CA GLU A 101 2.75 -14.40 8.71
C GLU A 101 3.46 -14.20 7.36
N ASN A 102 3.03 -14.95 6.33
CA ASN A 102 3.55 -14.86 4.97
C ASN A 102 2.76 -13.90 4.06
N TYR A 103 1.68 -13.27 4.54
CA TYR A 103 0.80 -12.47 3.70
C TYR A 103 1.31 -11.04 3.52
N THR A 104 2.10 -10.81 2.48
CA THR A 104 2.60 -9.47 2.16
C THR A 104 1.54 -8.67 1.36
N PHE A 105 1.19 -7.47 1.83
CA PHE A 105 0.38 -6.54 1.03
C PHE A 105 1.28 -5.67 0.17
N ARG A 106 0.91 -5.47 -1.09
CA ARG A 106 1.63 -4.59 -2.02
C ARG A 106 0.68 -3.60 -2.65
N PHE A 107 0.98 -2.32 -2.47
CA PHE A 107 0.25 -1.21 -3.07
C PHE A 107 1.19 -0.40 -3.95
N LYS A 108 0.80 -0.18 -5.20
CA LYS A 108 1.50 0.76 -6.08
C LYS A 108 1.18 2.17 -5.62
N ALA A 109 2.21 2.97 -5.39
CA ALA A 109 2.11 4.40 -5.15
C ALA A 109 1.95 5.11 -6.49
N LEU A 110 0.82 5.81 -6.68
CA LEU A 110 0.60 6.64 -7.85
C LEU A 110 1.14 8.05 -7.53
N GLU A 111 2.08 8.51 -8.35
CA GLU A 111 2.91 9.68 -8.05
C GLU A 111 2.14 11.00 -7.93
N SER A 112 0.92 11.07 -8.48
CA SER A 112 0.18 12.32 -8.59
C SER A 112 -0.59 12.72 -7.33
N ASP A 113 -0.94 11.81 -6.41
CA ASP A 113 -2.09 12.07 -5.52
C ASP A 113 -1.97 11.51 -4.09
N ASN A 114 -0.79 11.13 -3.59
CA ASN A 114 -0.68 10.37 -2.34
C ASN A 114 -1.63 9.16 -2.33
N VAL A 115 -1.77 8.52 -3.50
CA VAL A 115 -2.70 7.42 -3.73
C VAL A 115 -1.94 6.11 -3.72
N LEU A 116 -2.46 5.13 -2.98
CA LEU A 116 -1.95 3.76 -2.97
C LEU A 116 -3.01 2.83 -3.55
N VAL A 117 -2.66 2.03 -4.55
CA VAL A 117 -3.59 1.07 -5.19
C VAL A 117 -2.98 -0.32 -5.23
N GLY A 118 -3.70 -1.30 -4.71
CA GLY A 118 -3.25 -2.68 -4.65
C GLY A 118 -4.36 -3.67 -5.00
N LYS A 119 -3.93 -4.85 -5.47
CA LYS A 119 -4.79 -6.04 -5.45
C LYS A 119 -4.54 -6.79 -4.17
N VAL A 120 -5.61 -7.15 -3.48
CA VAL A 120 -5.58 -7.97 -2.28
C VAL A 120 -6.28 -9.28 -2.61
N LYS A 121 -5.69 -10.41 -2.24
CA LYS A 121 -6.35 -11.71 -2.38
C LYS A 121 -7.59 -11.73 -1.48
N ASP A 122 -8.70 -12.20 -2.03
CA ASP A 122 -9.89 -12.49 -1.25
C ASP A 122 -9.61 -13.75 -0.39
N LEU A 123 -9.68 -13.60 0.93
CA LEU A 123 -9.41 -14.68 1.87
C LEU A 123 -10.60 -15.67 1.98
N GLU A 124 -11.81 -15.23 1.63
CA GLU A 124 -13.01 -16.06 1.65
C GLU A 124 -13.20 -16.81 0.33
N LYS A 125 -12.72 -16.24 -0.78
CA LYS A 125 -12.84 -16.81 -2.13
C LYS A 125 -11.46 -16.99 -2.79
N PRO A 126 -10.78 -18.13 -2.57
CA PRO A 126 -9.49 -18.42 -3.18
C PRO A 126 -9.49 -18.20 -4.70
N GLY A 127 -8.43 -17.56 -5.21
CA GLY A 127 -8.30 -17.23 -6.64
C GLY A 127 -8.96 -15.92 -7.06
N THR A 128 -9.74 -15.28 -6.17
CA THR A 128 -10.30 -13.95 -6.40
C THR A 128 -9.39 -12.86 -5.83
N TYR A 129 -9.32 -11.73 -6.52
CA TYR A 129 -8.61 -10.54 -6.08
C TYR A 129 -9.57 -9.36 -6.02
N LEU A 130 -9.50 -8.63 -4.92
CA LEU A 130 -10.22 -7.40 -4.68
C LEU A 130 -9.28 -6.22 -4.91
N MET A 131 -9.80 -5.11 -5.42
CA MET A 131 -9.04 -3.86 -5.43
C MET A 131 -9.11 -3.18 -4.07
N ASN A 132 -8.02 -2.54 -3.68
CA ASN A 132 -8.01 -1.62 -2.55
C ASN A 132 -7.27 -0.36 -2.96
N LYS A 133 -7.95 0.77 -2.89
CA LYS A 133 -7.41 2.10 -3.20
C LYS A 133 -7.50 2.94 -1.94
N PHE A 134 -6.39 3.57 -1.61
CA PHE A 134 -6.19 4.46 -0.49
C PHE A 134 -5.81 5.85 -0.99
N VAL A 135 -6.37 6.87 -0.35
CA VAL A 135 -5.99 8.28 -0.51
C VAL A 135 -5.57 8.78 0.86
N LEU A 136 -4.47 9.52 0.93
CA LEU A 136 -4.02 10.16 2.16
C LEU A 136 -5.08 11.17 2.65
N GLU A 137 -5.49 11.08 3.91
CA GLU A 137 -6.29 12.10 4.59
C GLU A 137 -5.39 13.32 4.89
N ASP A 138 -5.86 14.52 4.53
CA ASP A 138 -5.22 15.80 4.86
C ASP A 138 -5.26 16.11 6.37
#